data_AF-A0A5M3Z4F0-F1
#
_entry.id   AF-A0A5M3Z4F0-F1
#
_cell.length_a   1.000
_cell.length_b   1.000
_cell.length_c   1.000
_cell.angle_alpha   90.00
_cell.angle_beta   90.00
_cell.angle_gamma   90.00
#
_symmetry.space_group_name_H-M   'P 1'
#
loop_
_entity.id
_entity.type
_entity.pdbx_description
1 polymer ?
#
loop_
_entity_poly.entity_id
_entity_poly.type
_entity_poly.pdbx_seq_one_letter_code
_entity_poly.pdbx_strand_id
1 'polypeptide(L)'
;MGRTVDQEVHAAFVEFRAKEDDKCLSVQCIYCQQIRAKNTSRQKQHLLECPGLRGHGQAQSQSAPSGPNGITAPNGYPPTPNGPTATAPGAGPGPGALPTPNGPMMPNNVNPHATPMQTPLQNLQGRPSLPATGPPGAPTATAPQPAPRPTPKSKPKTSTSNLPAPPLDDVHAAFVEFRAKEEDKCLSVQCIYCQQVRAKNTSRQRQHLLECPTYLSVMKDSIPANNLLHTFPEGDIARSLQIPAPTLELDFRMSIKMNPKVSVGPSIWGHRDWVTFVGGQWAGRWGKGIVLPGGQDSQIVTKESNTSLRASYMLQTADEPAAWIIVKTDGWLTGAKDVLDKVNDPAVADTVNPNTYKYRINLSMETGDERYAFLNTLMWIGSGCRRGQEIIFDAFRVN
;
A
#
# COMPACT_ATOMS: atom_id res chain seq x y z
N MET A 1 4.39 -28.66 20.16
CA MET A 1 3.77 -27.87 19.07
C MET A 1 3.08 -28.84 18.13
N GLY A 2 1.74 -28.87 18.14
CA GLY A 2 0.99 -29.79 17.27
C GLY A 2 1.05 -29.31 15.83
N ARG A 3 1.65 -30.10 14.94
CA ARG A 3 1.50 -29.93 13.50
C ARG A 3 0.03 -30.16 13.16
N THR A 4 -0.63 -29.21 12.51
CA THR A 4 -2.03 -29.38 12.12
C THR A 4 -2.09 -30.29 10.90
N VAL A 5 -2.97 -31.30 10.93
CA VAL A 5 -3.16 -32.29 9.85
C VAL A 5 -3.40 -31.62 8.49
N ASP A 6 -3.96 -30.41 8.48
CA ASP A 6 -4.21 -29.60 7.28
C ASP A 6 -2.95 -29.20 6.52
N GLN A 7 -1.85 -28.94 7.23
CA GLN A 7 -0.57 -28.58 6.64
C GLN A 7 0.15 -29.80 6.05
N GLU A 8 -0.09 -30.99 6.63
CA GLU A 8 0.50 -32.24 6.19
C GLU A 8 -0.16 -32.80 4.90
N VAL A 9 -1.42 -32.48 4.62
CA VAL A 9 -2.10 -32.95 3.38
C VAL A 9 -1.39 -32.48 2.12
N HIS A 10 -0.91 -31.25 2.07
CA HIS A 10 -0.24 -30.72 0.87
C HIS A 10 1.18 -31.28 0.72
N ALA A 11 1.85 -31.61 1.83
CA ALA A 11 3.18 -32.20 1.83
C ALA A 11 3.17 -33.72 1.58
N ALA A 12 2.07 -34.41 1.91
CA ALA A 12 1.99 -35.86 1.92
C ALA A 12 1.43 -36.49 0.63
N PHE A 13 0.97 -35.68 -0.33
CA PHE A 13 0.36 -36.17 -1.56
C PHE A 13 0.93 -35.50 -2.80
N VAL A 14 1.31 -36.32 -3.78
CA VAL A 14 1.76 -35.87 -5.11
C VAL A 14 0.61 -36.00 -6.10
N GLU A 15 0.33 -34.94 -6.84
CA GLU A 15 -0.75 -34.92 -7.83
C GLU A 15 -0.26 -35.42 -9.18
N PHE A 16 -1.06 -36.26 -9.84
CA PHE A 16 -0.76 -36.72 -11.19
C PHE A 16 -2.06 -37.04 -11.95
N ARG A 17 -1.98 -37.03 -13.28
CA ARG A 17 -3.04 -37.57 -14.14
C ARG A 17 -2.69 -39.00 -14.48
N ALA A 18 -3.53 -39.95 -14.05
CA ALA A 18 -3.33 -41.36 -14.33
C ALA A 18 -3.54 -41.69 -15.82
N LYS A 19 -4.42 -40.95 -16.51
CA LYS A 19 -4.68 -41.03 -17.96
C LYS A 19 -5.01 -39.63 -18.50
N GLU A 20 -4.72 -39.38 -19.78
CA GLU A 20 -5.00 -38.09 -20.42
C GLU A 20 -6.51 -37.74 -20.46
N ASP A 21 -7.39 -38.74 -20.44
CA ASP A 21 -8.85 -38.58 -20.55
C ASP A 21 -9.60 -38.49 -19.21
N ASP A 22 -8.90 -38.54 -18.07
CA ASP A 22 -9.58 -38.49 -16.76
C ASP A 22 -10.03 -37.07 -16.42
N LYS A 23 -11.34 -36.91 -16.21
CA LYS A 23 -11.99 -35.64 -15.82
C LYS A 23 -11.60 -35.16 -14.42
N CYS A 24 -10.87 -35.95 -13.63
CA CYS A 24 -10.52 -35.64 -12.25
C CYS A 24 -9.04 -35.95 -11.98
N LEU A 25 -8.36 -35.06 -11.25
CA LEU A 25 -6.97 -35.23 -10.82
C LEU A 25 -6.87 -36.37 -9.77
N SER A 26 -5.84 -37.20 -9.89
CA SER A 26 -5.49 -38.23 -8.91
C SER A 26 -4.33 -37.77 -8.05
N VAL A 27 -4.26 -38.31 -6.83
CA VAL A 27 -3.25 -37.98 -5.82
C VAL A 27 -2.66 -39.27 -5.26
N GLN A 28 -1.33 -39.31 -5.13
CA GLN A 28 -0.59 -40.43 -4.56
C GLN A 28 -0.02 -40.05 -3.19
N CYS A 29 -0.29 -40.86 -2.16
CA CYS A 29 0.33 -40.64 -0.85
C CYS A 29 1.82 -41.02 -0.88
N ILE A 30 2.71 -40.12 -0.46
CA ILE A 30 4.16 -40.39 -0.47
C ILE A 30 4.59 -41.46 0.53
N TYR A 31 3.79 -41.73 1.57
CA TYR A 31 4.14 -42.65 2.66
C TYR A 31 3.71 -44.10 2.40
N CYS A 32 2.63 -44.32 1.68
CA CYS A 32 2.11 -45.68 1.40
C CYS A 32 1.88 -45.95 -0.09
N GLN A 33 2.18 -44.97 -0.95
CA GLN A 33 2.05 -45.04 -2.41
C GLN A 33 0.63 -45.30 -2.95
N GLN A 34 -0.41 -45.23 -2.10
CA GLN A 34 -1.80 -45.40 -2.54
C GLN A 34 -2.28 -44.21 -3.38
N ILE A 35 -2.91 -44.53 -4.51
CA ILE A 35 -3.52 -43.59 -5.45
C ILE A 35 -5.01 -43.42 -5.15
N ARG A 36 -5.48 -42.18 -5.06
CA ARG A 36 -6.89 -41.84 -4.84
C ARG A 36 -7.29 -40.63 -5.68
N ALA A 37 -8.59 -40.39 -5.87
CA ALA A 37 -9.06 -39.14 -6.47
C ALA A 37 -8.79 -37.95 -5.53
N LYS A 38 -8.48 -36.77 -6.09
CA LYS A 38 -8.21 -35.54 -5.34
C LYS A 38 -9.45 -35.07 -4.56
N ASN A 39 -9.51 -35.43 -3.28
CA ASN A 39 -10.56 -35.01 -2.34
C ASN A 39 -9.94 -34.79 -0.96
N THR A 40 -9.89 -33.53 -0.53
CA THR A 40 -9.18 -33.11 0.67
C THR A 40 -9.70 -33.77 1.94
N SER A 41 -11.02 -34.01 2.04
CA SER A 41 -11.61 -34.69 3.21
C SER A 41 -11.17 -36.15 3.31
N ARG A 42 -11.11 -36.87 2.19
CA ARG A 42 -10.62 -38.27 2.16
C ARG A 42 -9.11 -38.36 2.34
N GLN A 43 -8.35 -37.39 1.85
CA GLN A 43 -6.89 -37.32 2.04
C GLN A 43 -6.53 -37.14 3.52
N LYS A 44 -7.26 -36.29 4.26
CA LYS A 44 -7.10 -36.15 5.72
C LYS A 44 -7.39 -37.46 6.46
N GLN A 45 -8.50 -38.12 6.13
CA GLN A 45 -8.84 -39.42 6.73
C GLN A 45 -7.78 -40.48 6.41
N HIS A 46 -7.26 -40.50 5.18
CA HIS A 46 -6.19 -41.40 4.79
C HIS A 46 -4.90 -41.16 5.57
N LEU A 47 -4.51 -39.91 5.85
CA LEU A 47 -3.30 -39.62 6.64
C LEU A 47 -3.41 -40.10 8.09
N LEU A 48 -4.59 -39.99 8.71
CA LEU A 48 -4.83 -40.47 10.07
C LEU A 48 -4.69 -42.00 10.20
N GLU A 49 -4.98 -42.72 9.12
CA GLU A 49 -4.97 -44.19 9.04
C GLU A 49 -3.76 -44.74 8.26
N CYS A 50 -2.84 -43.87 7.80
CA CYS A 50 -1.76 -44.25 6.89
C CYS A 50 -0.70 -45.11 7.61
N PRO A 51 -0.50 -46.38 7.21
CA PRO A 51 0.48 -47.27 7.84
C PRO A 51 1.93 -46.76 7.70
N GLY A 52 2.25 -46.15 6.55
CA GLY A 52 3.58 -45.62 6.27
C GLY A 52 3.95 -44.37 7.07
N LEU A 53 2.95 -43.58 7.49
CA LEU A 53 3.16 -42.40 8.33
C LEU A 53 3.43 -42.78 9.79
N ARG A 54 2.78 -43.85 10.30
CA ARG A 54 3.02 -44.36 11.66
C ARG A 54 4.42 -44.98 11.85
N GLY A 55 5.06 -45.46 10.78
CA GLY A 55 6.41 -46.03 10.83
C GLY A 55 7.55 -45.01 10.96
N HIS A 56 7.33 -43.75 10.56
CA HIS A 56 8.35 -42.70 10.58
C HIS A 56 8.48 -41.96 11.93
N GLY A 57 7.56 -42.20 12.88
CA GLY A 57 7.46 -41.47 14.14
C GLY A 57 8.33 -41.95 15.30
N GLN A 58 9.17 -42.99 15.12
CA GLN A 58 9.89 -43.64 16.23
C GLN A 58 11.41 -43.79 16.08
N ALA A 59 12.06 -43.15 15.10
CA ALA A 59 13.51 -43.23 14.94
C ALA A 59 14.19 -41.84 15.03
N GLN A 60 14.53 -41.41 16.26
CA GLN A 60 15.85 -40.91 16.67
C GLN A 60 15.76 -40.13 17.99
N SER A 61 15.93 -40.86 19.09
CA SER A 61 16.38 -40.32 20.37
C SER A 61 17.44 -41.27 20.96
N GLN A 62 18.48 -40.67 21.58
CA GLN A 62 19.64 -41.24 22.31
C GLN A 62 20.84 -41.65 21.41
N SER A 63 22.11 -41.37 21.72
CA SER A 63 22.81 -41.11 22.99
C SER A 63 24.17 -40.41 22.77
N ALA A 64 24.72 -39.78 23.80
CA ALA A 64 26.08 -39.23 23.88
C ALA A 64 26.98 -40.07 24.81
N PRO A 65 28.32 -39.95 24.70
CA PRO A 65 29.18 -39.98 25.89
C PRO A 65 30.25 -38.84 25.96
N SER A 66 30.23 -38.13 27.10
CA SER A 66 31.31 -37.60 27.98
C SER A 66 32.59 -36.88 27.47
N GLY A 67 32.63 -35.55 27.67
CA GLY A 67 33.68 -34.73 28.38
C GLY A 67 34.86 -34.09 27.58
N PRO A 68 35.53 -32.99 28.06
CA PRO A 68 35.12 -31.90 28.97
C PRO A 68 35.38 -30.44 28.48
N ASN A 69 34.64 -29.50 29.07
CA ASN A 69 34.89 -28.05 29.31
C ASN A 69 35.39 -27.09 28.20
N GLY A 70 34.57 -26.06 27.93
CA GLY A 70 34.99 -24.78 27.33
C GLY A 70 33.81 -23.83 27.08
N ILE A 71 33.75 -22.74 27.84
CA ILE A 71 32.70 -21.71 27.86
C ILE A 71 32.89 -20.73 26.68
N THR A 72 31.85 -20.46 25.87
CA THR A 72 31.31 -19.12 25.48
C THR A 72 30.38 -19.20 24.25
N ALA A 73 29.39 -18.31 24.21
CA ALA A 73 28.25 -18.26 23.29
C ALA A 73 28.57 -17.67 21.90
N PRO A 74 27.67 -17.85 20.89
CA PRO A 74 27.93 -17.59 19.47
C PRO A 74 27.29 -16.29 18.97
N ASN A 75 27.90 -15.65 17.96
CA ASN A 75 27.16 -14.84 16.99
C ASN A 75 27.82 -15.03 15.62
N GLY A 76 27.19 -15.83 14.77
CA GLY A 76 27.66 -16.17 13.43
C GLY A 76 26.81 -15.50 12.36
N TYR A 77 27.41 -14.59 11.60
CA TYR A 77 27.08 -14.34 10.20
C TYR A 77 28.07 -15.15 9.33
N PRO A 78 27.67 -15.71 8.18
CA PRO A 78 28.55 -16.54 7.37
C PRO A 78 29.58 -15.70 6.59
N PRO A 79 30.85 -16.13 6.45
CA PRO A 79 31.78 -15.54 5.50
C PRO A 79 31.72 -16.28 4.15
N THR A 80 31.84 -15.53 3.05
CA THR A 80 32.15 -16.08 1.72
C THR A 80 33.60 -15.72 1.32
N PRO A 81 34.24 -16.50 0.41
CA PRO A 81 35.69 -16.61 0.36
C PRO A 81 36.38 -15.91 -0.84
N ASN A 82 37.61 -15.46 -0.56
CA ASN A 82 38.78 -15.23 -1.43
C ASN A 82 38.79 -14.10 -2.50
N GLY A 83 39.84 -13.27 -2.41
CA GLY A 83 40.19 -12.10 -3.26
C GLY A 83 40.87 -12.41 -4.61
N PRO A 84 41.80 -11.57 -5.15
CA PRO A 84 42.95 -11.00 -4.42
C PRO A 84 43.39 -9.54 -4.78
N THR A 85 44.23 -8.96 -3.88
CA THR A 85 45.41 -8.05 -4.06
C THR A 85 45.43 -7.01 -5.22
N ALA A 86 45.83 -5.73 -5.07
CA ALA A 86 47.03 -5.21 -4.41
C ALA A 86 47.09 -3.65 -4.36
N THR A 87 48.01 -3.15 -3.52
CA THR A 87 48.80 -1.87 -3.58
C THR A 87 48.17 -0.50 -3.30
N ALA A 88 48.58 0.09 -2.16
CA ALA A 88 48.93 1.51 -2.01
C ALA A 88 50.49 1.62 -2.06
N PRO A 89 51.14 2.80 -2.26
CA PRO A 89 51.18 3.85 -1.22
C PRO A 89 51.40 5.32 -1.70
N GLY A 90 51.29 6.28 -0.75
CA GLY A 90 52.00 7.59 -0.75
C GLY A 90 51.09 8.82 -0.96
N ALA A 91 50.79 9.62 0.08
CA ALA A 91 51.57 10.74 0.66
C ALA A 91 51.54 12.05 -0.17
N GLY A 92 51.02 13.14 0.43
CA GLY A 92 50.93 14.51 -0.14
C GLY A 92 52.28 15.24 -0.29
N PRO A 93 52.36 16.59 -0.49
CA PRO A 93 51.52 17.65 0.11
C PRO A 93 51.07 18.81 -0.85
N GLY A 94 50.25 19.76 -0.37
CA GLY A 94 49.84 21.01 -1.07
C GLY A 94 50.90 22.13 -1.03
N PRO A 95 50.60 23.45 -1.11
CA PRO A 95 49.33 24.19 -1.34
C PRO A 95 49.42 25.28 -2.46
N GLY A 96 48.34 25.98 -2.82
CA GLY A 96 48.39 27.14 -3.75
C GLY A 96 47.07 27.89 -3.93
N ALA A 97 47.11 29.23 -3.96
CA ALA A 97 46.01 30.16 -3.68
C ALA A 97 45.09 30.57 -4.87
N LEU A 98 43.95 31.17 -4.47
CA LEU A 98 42.98 32.04 -5.16
C LEU A 98 43.61 33.11 -6.11
N PRO A 99 42.86 33.68 -7.08
CA PRO A 99 42.01 34.85 -6.81
C PRO A 99 40.70 35.00 -7.64
N THR A 100 39.71 35.66 -7.02
CA THR A 100 38.59 36.41 -7.64
C THR A 100 39.07 37.74 -8.25
N PRO A 101 38.29 38.41 -9.12
CA PRO A 101 37.61 39.62 -8.63
C PRO A 101 36.24 39.99 -9.28
N ASN A 102 35.42 40.63 -8.44
CA ASN A 102 34.31 41.61 -8.60
C ASN A 102 33.77 42.05 -9.99
N GLY A 103 32.43 42.20 -10.05
CA GLY A 103 31.64 42.92 -11.07
C GLY A 103 31.77 44.46 -11.04
N PRO A 104 30.97 45.25 -11.80
CA PRO A 104 29.60 45.63 -11.35
C PRO A 104 28.54 46.09 -12.42
N MET A 105 27.27 46.13 -11.98
CA MET A 105 26.15 47.10 -12.27
C MET A 105 25.47 47.26 -13.66
N MET A 106 24.12 47.40 -13.62
CA MET A 106 23.18 47.75 -14.71
C MET A 106 23.09 49.28 -14.98
N PRO A 107 22.30 49.76 -15.97
CA PRO A 107 20.88 50.12 -15.72
C PRO A 107 19.91 49.91 -16.93
N ASN A 108 18.74 50.58 -16.86
CA ASN A 108 17.38 50.16 -17.21
C ASN A 108 16.75 50.87 -18.45
N ASN A 109 15.54 50.39 -18.83
CA ASN A 109 14.42 51.03 -19.58
C ASN A 109 14.44 51.12 -21.12
N VAL A 110 13.37 50.61 -21.79
CA VAL A 110 12.28 51.40 -22.44
C VAL A 110 11.01 50.53 -22.75
N ASN A 111 9.82 51.11 -22.59
CA ASN A 111 8.46 50.70 -23.05
C ASN A 111 8.01 51.71 -24.17
N PRO A 112 6.77 51.84 -24.73
CA PRO A 112 5.55 51.00 -24.82
C PRO A 112 4.88 50.98 -26.24
N HIS A 113 3.77 50.24 -26.43
CA HIS A 113 2.59 50.68 -27.21
C HIS A 113 1.34 49.81 -26.95
N ALA A 114 0.15 50.39 -27.21
CA ALA A 114 -1.13 50.07 -26.58
C ALA A 114 -2.32 49.93 -27.58
N THR A 115 -3.33 49.12 -27.20
CA THR A 115 -4.81 49.20 -27.49
C THR A 115 -5.36 48.84 -28.91
N PRO A 116 -6.70 48.73 -29.13
CA PRO A 116 -7.63 47.66 -28.68
C PRO A 116 -8.66 47.20 -29.77
N MET A 117 -9.55 46.23 -29.53
CA MET A 117 -10.83 46.11 -30.28
C MET A 117 -11.99 45.52 -29.45
N GLN A 118 -13.19 46.01 -29.79
CA GLN A 118 -14.50 45.93 -29.12
C GLN A 118 -15.39 44.73 -29.57
N THR A 119 -16.39 44.45 -28.72
CA THR A 119 -17.71 43.72 -28.75
C THR A 119 -18.53 43.68 -30.07
N PRO A 120 -19.69 42.94 -30.23
CA PRO A 120 -20.72 42.59 -29.21
C PRO A 120 -21.58 41.28 -29.29
N LEU A 121 -22.18 40.95 -28.12
CA LEU A 121 -23.51 40.40 -27.73
C LEU A 121 -24.43 39.56 -28.65
N GLN A 122 -24.93 38.43 -28.10
CA GLN A 122 -26.38 38.03 -27.98
C GLN A 122 -26.50 36.78 -27.09
N ASN A 123 -27.09 36.81 -25.88
CA ASN A 123 -28.51 36.83 -25.45
C ASN A 123 -29.15 35.42 -25.32
N LEU A 124 -29.44 34.98 -24.08
CA LEU A 124 -30.75 34.48 -23.61
C LEU A 124 -30.68 33.90 -22.19
N GLN A 125 -31.50 34.48 -21.31
CA GLN A 125 -31.82 34.05 -19.95
C GLN A 125 -33.09 33.18 -19.97
N GLY A 126 -33.24 32.28 -18.98
CA GLY A 126 -34.54 31.68 -18.68
C GLY A 126 -34.50 30.40 -17.83
N ARG A 127 -34.50 30.54 -16.51
CA ARG A 127 -34.92 29.49 -15.56
C ARG A 127 -35.80 30.11 -14.48
N PRO A 128 -36.94 29.48 -14.14
CA PRO A 128 -37.53 29.64 -12.83
C PRO A 128 -37.64 28.33 -12.04
N SER A 129 -37.77 28.52 -10.74
CA SER A 129 -37.65 27.65 -9.57
C SER A 129 -38.95 26.96 -9.12
N LEU A 130 -38.78 25.96 -8.24
CA LEU A 130 -39.80 25.23 -7.46
C LEU A 130 -40.69 26.15 -6.59
N PRO A 131 -41.84 25.64 -6.08
CA PRO A 131 -41.87 25.25 -4.66
C PRO A 131 -42.73 24.01 -4.30
N ALA A 132 -42.53 23.56 -3.06
CA ALA A 132 -43.16 22.43 -2.38
C ALA A 132 -44.46 22.79 -1.63
N THR A 133 -45.35 21.80 -1.40
CA THR A 133 -46.28 21.74 -0.25
C THR A 133 -46.79 20.30 -0.02
N GLY A 134 -46.96 19.91 1.24
CA GLY A 134 -47.58 18.65 1.70
C GLY A 134 -49.06 18.82 2.12
N PRO A 135 -49.60 17.97 3.03
CA PRO A 135 -50.63 16.94 2.75
C PRO A 135 -52.02 17.27 3.32
N PRO A 136 -53.03 16.38 3.15
CA PRO A 136 -53.62 15.76 4.35
C PRO A 136 -54.26 14.35 4.19
N GLY A 137 -54.45 13.65 5.31
CA GLY A 137 -55.71 12.94 5.63
C GLY A 137 -55.74 11.41 5.62
N ALA A 138 -55.73 10.78 6.80
CA ALA A 138 -56.24 9.42 7.04
C ALA A 138 -57.74 9.45 7.38
N PRO A 139 -58.47 8.33 7.24
CA PRO A 139 -58.86 7.64 8.47
C PRO A 139 -58.85 6.09 8.40
N THR A 140 -58.90 5.54 9.60
CA THR A 140 -58.91 4.15 10.06
C THR A 140 -60.12 3.30 9.63
N ALA A 141 -59.89 2.03 9.28
CA ALA A 141 -60.83 0.94 9.54
C ALA A 141 -60.13 -0.45 9.58
N THR A 142 -60.63 -1.26 10.49
CA THR A 142 -60.25 -2.59 10.98
C THR A 142 -60.18 -3.71 9.95
N ALA A 143 -59.18 -4.59 10.11
CA ALA A 143 -58.99 -5.84 9.36
C ALA A 143 -59.64 -7.05 10.08
N PRO A 144 -60.23 -8.00 9.33
CA PRO A 144 -60.31 -9.40 9.72
C PRO A 144 -59.36 -10.26 8.87
N GLN A 145 -58.61 -11.16 9.52
CA GLN A 145 -57.85 -12.22 8.84
C GLN A 145 -58.77 -13.23 8.15
N PRO A 146 -58.34 -13.81 7.02
CA PRO A 146 -58.37 -15.27 6.93
C PRO A 146 -57.14 -15.91 6.25
N ALA A 147 -56.74 -17.04 6.85
CA ALA A 147 -56.09 -18.28 6.37
C ALA A 147 -55.19 -18.33 5.10
N PRO A 148 -54.13 -19.16 5.12
CA PRO A 148 -53.08 -19.17 4.10
C PRO A 148 -53.50 -19.91 2.81
N ARG A 149 -53.27 -19.27 1.65
CA ARG A 149 -53.39 -19.88 0.31
C ARG A 149 -52.00 -20.31 -0.18
N PRO A 150 -51.83 -21.48 -0.84
CA PRO A 150 -50.52 -21.96 -1.26
C PRO A 150 -49.96 -21.13 -2.42
N THR A 151 -48.71 -20.70 -2.31
CA THR A 151 -47.95 -20.03 -3.36
C THR A 151 -47.59 -21.00 -4.50
N PRO A 152 -47.81 -20.64 -5.79
CA PRO A 152 -47.32 -21.44 -6.90
C PRO A 152 -45.80 -21.31 -7.07
N LYS A 153 -45.13 -22.44 -7.29
CA LYS A 153 -43.69 -22.55 -7.58
C LYS A 153 -43.32 -21.72 -8.81
N SER A 154 -42.42 -20.75 -8.65
CA SER A 154 -41.82 -20.01 -9.76
C SER A 154 -40.77 -20.89 -10.46
N LYS A 155 -40.93 -21.08 -11.78
CA LYS A 155 -39.88 -21.62 -12.66
C LYS A 155 -38.73 -20.59 -12.77
N PRO A 156 -37.47 -21.04 -12.90
CA PRO A 156 -36.33 -20.12 -13.05
C PRO A 156 -36.42 -19.38 -14.40
N LYS A 157 -36.38 -18.05 -14.37
CA LYS A 157 -36.23 -17.20 -15.54
C LYS A 157 -34.76 -17.20 -15.95
N THR A 158 -34.46 -17.67 -17.15
CA THR A 158 -33.17 -17.49 -17.81
C THR A 158 -32.99 -16.02 -18.21
N SER A 159 -32.14 -15.30 -17.48
CA SER A 159 -31.67 -13.96 -17.87
C SER A 159 -30.55 -14.10 -18.90
N THR A 160 -30.86 -13.78 -20.16
CA THR A 160 -29.88 -13.69 -21.24
C THR A 160 -29.18 -12.32 -21.18
N SER A 161 -28.10 -12.21 -20.42
CA SER A 161 -27.15 -11.10 -20.54
C SER A 161 -26.28 -11.34 -21.78
N ASN A 162 -26.38 -10.47 -22.79
CA ASN A 162 -25.56 -10.50 -24.02
C ASN A 162 -24.11 -10.01 -23.81
N LEU A 163 -23.56 -10.16 -22.60
CA LEU A 163 -22.18 -9.83 -22.32
C LEU A 163 -21.32 -11.09 -22.41
N PRO A 164 -20.13 -11.04 -23.05
CA PRO A 164 -19.17 -12.13 -23.01
C PRO A 164 -18.91 -12.52 -21.56
N ALA A 165 -18.95 -13.83 -21.29
CA ALA A 165 -18.79 -14.30 -19.93
C ALA A 165 -17.38 -13.95 -19.42
N PRO A 166 -17.24 -13.31 -18.24
CA PRO A 166 -15.97 -12.73 -17.82
C PRO A 166 -14.86 -13.78 -17.78
N PRO A 167 -13.63 -13.42 -18.22
CA PRO A 167 -12.43 -14.25 -18.08
C PRO A 167 -12.27 -14.77 -16.66
N LEU A 168 -11.67 -15.96 -16.51
CA LEU A 168 -11.47 -16.55 -15.18
C LEU A 168 -10.59 -15.67 -14.28
N ASP A 169 -9.66 -14.91 -14.85
CA ASP A 169 -8.80 -13.96 -14.14
C ASP A 169 -9.62 -12.83 -13.49
N ASP A 170 -10.58 -12.26 -14.21
CA ASP A 170 -11.47 -11.20 -13.70
C ASP A 170 -12.39 -11.74 -12.60
N VAL A 171 -12.78 -13.03 -12.68
CA VAL A 171 -13.53 -13.71 -11.64
C VAL A 171 -12.70 -13.90 -10.36
N HIS A 172 -11.39 -14.09 -10.45
CA HIS A 172 -10.53 -14.17 -9.27
C HIS A 172 -10.22 -12.79 -8.69
N ALA A 173 -9.99 -11.78 -9.54
CA ALA A 173 -9.71 -10.41 -9.11
C ALA A 173 -10.92 -9.73 -8.44
N ALA A 174 -12.14 -10.07 -8.86
CA ALA A 174 -13.37 -9.49 -8.31
C ALA A 174 -13.77 -10.03 -6.92
N PHE A 175 -13.03 -10.98 -6.35
CA PHE A 175 -13.37 -11.61 -5.08
C PHE A 175 -12.19 -11.69 -4.13
N VAL A 176 -12.39 -11.25 -2.89
CA VAL A 176 -11.42 -11.37 -1.80
C VAL A 176 -11.76 -12.60 -0.97
N GLU A 177 -10.74 -13.38 -0.61
CA GLU A 177 -10.92 -14.51 0.29
C GLU A 177 -11.25 -14.02 1.71
N PHE A 178 -12.32 -14.57 2.27
CA PHE A 178 -12.83 -14.18 3.57
C PHE A 178 -13.15 -15.43 4.40
N ARG A 179 -12.74 -15.42 5.68
CA ARG A 179 -13.22 -16.36 6.69
C ARG A 179 -14.12 -15.60 7.65
N ALA A 180 -15.41 -15.93 7.67
CA ALA A 180 -16.39 -15.27 8.53
C ALA A 180 -16.19 -15.62 10.00
N LYS A 181 -15.76 -16.85 10.29
CA LYS A 181 -15.36 -17.32 11.62
C LYS A 181 -14.12 -18.21 11.51
N GLU A 182 -13.33 -18.25 12.56
CA GLU A 182 -12.12 -19.08 12.65
C GLU A 182 -12.43 -20.59 12.55
N GLU A 183 -13.69 -20.96 12.83
CA GLU A 183 -14.23 -22.32 12.87
C GLU A 183 -14.79 -22.82 11.53
N ASP A 184 -14.90 -21.96 10.51
CA ASP A 184 -15.54 -22.30 9.24
C ASP A 184 -14.65 -23.23 8.40
N LYS A 185 -15.16 -24.45 8.16
CA LYS A 185 -14.46 -25.51 7.40
C LYS A 185 -14.26 -25.21 5.91
N CYS A 186 -14.91 -24.17 5.38
CA CYS A 186 -14.88 -23.82 3.95
C CYS A 186 -14.45 -22.37 3.75
N LEU A 187 -13.48 -22.14 2.86
CA LEU A 187 -13.09 -20.79 2.44
C LEU A 187 -14.26 -20.14 1.69
N SER A 188 -14.69 -18.98 2.18
CA SER A 188 -15.68 -18.14 1.50
C SER A 188 -14.97 -17.00 0.76
N VAL A 189 -15.62 -16.47 -0.25
CA VAL A 189 -15.09 -15.41 -1.10
C VAL A 189 -16.12 -14.29 -1.17
N GLN A 190 -15.69 -13.06 -0.97
CA GLN A 190 -16.54 -11.89 -0.95
C GLN A 190 -16.33 -11.08 -2.24
N CYS A 191 -17.41 -10.82 -2.97
CA CYS A 191 -17.37 -9.95 -4.14
C CYS A 191 -17.01 -8.52 -3.72
N ILE A 192 -15.97 -7.92 -4.29
CA ILE A 192 -15.51 -6.58 -3.90
C ILE A 192 -16.50 -5.47 -4.27
N TYR A 193 -17.37 -5.71 -5.25
CA TYR A 193 -18.29 -4.71 -5.79
C TYR A 193 -19.60 -4.62 -4.99
N CYS A 194 -20.21 -5.76 -4.65
CA CYS A 194 -21.48 -5.80 -3.92
C CYS A 194 -21.37 -6.38 -2.50
N GLN A 195 -20.15 -6.74 -2.07
CA GLN A 195 -19.85 -7.29 -0.75
C GLN A 195 -20.57 -8.61 -0.40
N GLN A 196 -21.19 -9.27 -1.38
CA GLN A 196 -21.86 -10.55 -1.14
C GLN A 196 -20.84 -11.68 -0.97
N VAL A 197 -21.00 -12.42 0.12
CA VAL A 197 -20.23 -13.64 0.38
C VAL A 197 -20.78 -14.79 -0.46
N ARG A 198 -19.86 -15.54 -1.06
CA ARG A 198 -20.11 -16.72 -1.89
C ARG A 198 -19.17 -17.85 -1.47
N ALA A 199 -19.54 -19.08 -1.78
CA ALA A 199 -18.62 -20.19 -1.68
C ALA A 199 -17.51 -20.05 -2.73
N LYS A 200 -16.29 -20.47 -2.41
CA LYS A 200 -15.15 -20.51 -3.34
C LYS A 200 -15.40 -21.56 -4.44
N ASN A 201 -16.15 -21.17 -5.45
CA ASN A 201 -16.49 -21.96 -6.63
C ASN A 201 -16.52 -21.03 -7.84
N THR A 202 -15.53 -21.18 -8.72
CA THR A 202 -15.30 -20.27 -9.84
C THR A 202 -16.50 -20.18 -10.79
N SER A 203 -17.24 -21.28 -10.99
CA SER A 203 -18.46 -21.27 -11.81
C SER A 203 -19.57 -20.41 -11.18
N ARG A 204 -19.77 -20.49 -9.86
CA ARG A 204 -20.76 -19.67 -9.15
C ARG A 204 -20.33 -18.21 -9.01
N GLN A 205 -19.04 -17.95 -8.84
CA GLN A 205 -18.49 -16.59 -8.83
C GLN A 205 -18.67 -15.90 -10.18
N ARG A 206 -18.43 -16.63 -11.28
CA ARG A 206 -18.68 -16.14 -12.64
C ARG A 206 -20.15 -15.84 -12.87
N GLN A 207 -21.05 -16.72 -12.44
CA GLN A 207 -22.49 -16.48 -12.50
C GLN A 207 -22.91 -15.25 -11.69
N HIS A 208 -22.29 -15.06 -10.50
CA HIS A 208 -22.58 -13.90 -9.66
C HIS A 208 -22.21 -12.58 -10.34
N LEU A 209 -21.05 -12.48 -11.01
CA LEU A 209 -20.65 -11.25 -11.70
C LEU A 209 -21.57 -10.90 -12.87
N LEU A 210 -22.09 -11.90 -13.59
CA LEU A 210 -23.07 -11.70 -14.66
C LEU A 210 -24.40 -11.12 -14.15
N GLU A 211 -24.71 -11.31 -12.87
CA GLU A 211 -25.95 -10.88 -12.22
C GLU A 211 -25.75 -9.72 -11.24
N CYS A 212 -24.51 -9.31 -10.96
CA CYS A 212 -24.18 -8.32 -9.94
C CYS A 212 -24.42 -6.89 -10.46
N PRO A 213 -25.47 -6.17 -9.98
CA PRO A 213 -25.82 -4.86 -10.55
C PRO A 213 -24.73 -3.81 -10.33
N THR A 214 -24.02 -3.88 -9.20
CA THR A 214 -22.92 -2.96 -8.86
C THR A 214 -21.68 -3.21 -9.72
N TYR A 215 -21.35 -4.47 -10.03
CA TYR A 215 -20.29 -4.79 -10.97
C TYR A 215 -20.65 -4.30 -12.37
N LEU A 216 -21.87 -4.60 -12.82
CA LEU A 216 -22.35 -4.19 -14.13
C LEU A 216 -22.47 -2.67 -14.28
N SER A 217 -22.82 -1.92 -13.22
CA SER A 217 -22.85 -0.46 -13.26
C SER A 217 -21.45 0.13 -13.35
N VAL A 218 -20.49 -0.39 -12.55
CA VAL A 218 -19.08 0.03 -12.62
C VAL A 218 -18.49 -0.22 -14.02
N MET A 219 -18.85 -1.34 -14.64
CA MET A 219 -18.43 -1.68 -16.01
C MET A 219 -19.19 -0.90 -17.10
N LYS A 220 -20.31 -0.25 -16.78
CA LYS A 220 -21.13 0.53 -17.73
C LYS A 220 -20.84 2.03 -17.63
N ASP A 221 -20.50 2.53 -16.45
CA ASP A 221 -20.14 3.93 -16.18
C ASP A 221 -18.64 4.21 -16.43
N SER A 222 -17.85 3.19 -16.74
CA SER A 222 -16.49 3.35 -17.25
C SER A 222 -16.52 4.10 -18.58
N ILE A 223 -15.98 5.32 -18.55
CA ILE A 223 -15.94 6.34 -19.61
C ILE A 223 -15.51 5.73 -20.97
N PRO A 224 -16.08 6.17 -22.12
CA PRO A 224 -15.81 5.61 -23.46
C PRO A 224 -14.37 5.80 -24.00
N ALA A 225 -13.43 6.27 -23.18
CA ALA A 225 -12.02 6.44 -23.56
C ALA A 225 -11.17 5.17 -23.32
N ASN A 226 -11.74 4.11 -22.76
CA ASN A 226 -11.00 2.92 -22.33
C ASN A 226 -11.36 1.68 -23.16
N ASN A 227 -11.00 1.69 -24.44
CA ASN A 227 -10.61 0.45 -25.15
C ASN A 227 -9.17 0.02 -24.75
N LEU A 228 -8.54 0.70 -23.79
CA LEU A 228 -7.38 0.20 -23.09
C LEU A 228 -7.86 -0.94 -22.19
N LEU A 229 -7.72 -2.17 -22.68
CA LEU A 229 -7.68 -3.34 -21.81
C LEU A 229 -6.73 -3.02 -20.65
N HIS A 230 -7.23 -3.02 -19.41
CA HIS A 230 -6.39 -2.96 -18.21
C HIS A 230 -5.56 -4.24 -18.01
N THR A 231 -5.34 -4.99 -19.09
CA THR A 231 -4.72 -6.31 -19.11
C THR A 231 -3.93 -6.43 -20.41
N PHE A 232 -2.75 -7.03 -20.32
CA PHE A 232 -1.95 -7.34 -21.50
C PHE A 232 -2.70 -8.36 -22.40
N PRO A 233 -2.38 -8.41 -23.71
CA PRO A 233 -2.94 -9.40 -24.62
C PRO A 233 -2.84 -10.82 -24.07
N GLU A 234 -3.80 -11.67 -24.44
CA GLU A 234 -3.79 -13.07 -24.06
C GLU A 234 -2.56 -13.78 -24.67
N GLY A 235 -1.79 -14.47 -23.82
CA GLY A 235 -0.51 -15.09 -24.19
C GLY A 235 0.75 -14.24 -23.89
N ASP A 236 0.61 -12.97 -23.50
CA ASP A 236 1.74 -12.15 -23.09
C ASP A 236 2.22 -12.54 -21.67
N ILE A 237 3.53 -12.70 -21.49
CA ILE A 237 4.14 -12.97 -20.18
C ILE A 237 3.80 -11.86 -19.20
N ALA A 238 3.72 -10.60 -19.65
CA ALA A 238 3.36 -9.47 -18.80
C ALA A 238 1.94 -9.59 -18.20
N ARG A 239 1.06 -10.38 -18.81
CA ARG A 239 -0.28 -10.68 -18.28
C ARG A 239 -0.25 -11.68 -17.13
N SER A 240 0.65 -12.67 -17.19
CA SER A 240 0.66 -13.84 -16.31
C SER A 240 1.76 -13.80 -15.25
N LEU A 241 2.78 -12.97 -15.44
CA LEU A 241 3.88 -12.82 -14.50
C LEU A 241 3.39 -12.16 -13.20
N GLN A 242 3.45 -12.92 -12.11
CA GLN A 242 3.16 -12.40 -10.79
C GLN A 242 4.40 -11.70 -10.22
N ILE A 243 4.30 -10.39 -10.04
CA ILE A 243 5.31 -9.58 -9.36
C ILE A 243 4.94 -9.49 -7.88
N PRO A 244 5.89 -9.70 -6.95
CA PRO A 244 5.62 -9.52 -5.52
C PRO A 244 5.07 -8.12 -5.23
N ALA A 245 3.93 -8.06 -4.54
CA ALA A 245 3.36 -6.78 -4.12
C ALA A 245 4.21 -6.21 -2.97
N PRO A 246 4.59 -4.92 -3.02
CA PRO A 246 5.33 -4.30 -1.94
C PRO A 246 4.48 -4.22 -0.67
N THR A 247 5.13 -4.34 0.49
CA THR A 247 4.46 -4.18 1.79
C THR A 247 5.00 -2.98 2.54
N LEU A 248 4.20 -2.43 3.47
CA LEU A 248 4.57 -1.29 4.31
C LEU A 248 4.69 -1.73 5.76
N GLU A 249 5.84 -1.45 6.37
CA GLU A 249 6.13 -1.79 7.76
C GLU A 249 6.54 -0.54 8.54
N LEU A 250 5.88 -0.26 9.67
CA LEU A 250 6.24 0.88 10.51
C LEU A 250 7.68 0.72 11.02
N ASP A 251 8.55 1.68 10.69
CA ASP A 251 9.98 1.59 10.95
C ASP A 251 10.46 2.62 11.97
N PHE A 252 10.04 3.88 11.83
CA PHE A 252 10.35 4.93 12.80
C PHE A 252 9.30 6.03 12.83
N ARG A 253 9.26 6.75 13.95
CA ARG A 253 8.48 7.99 14.13
C ARG A 253 9.43 9.17 14.31
N MET A 254 9.06 10.31 13.75
CA MET A 254 9.83 11.55 13.84
C MET A 254 8.94 12.71 14.28
N SER A 255 9.50 13.59 15.11
CA SER A 255 8.96 14.89 15.52
C SER A 255 10.00 15.96 15.17
N ILE A 256 9.62 16.90 14.30
CA ILE A 256 10.49 17.98 13.81
C ILE A 256 9.89 19.32 14.22
N LYS A 257 10.67 20.14 14.91
CA LYS A 257 10.33 21.52 15.26
C LYS A 257 10.85 22.47 14.19
N MET A 258 10.01 23.38 13.75
CA MET A 258 10.26 24.31 12.64
C MET A 258 10.40 25.74 13.14
N ASN A 259 11.19 26.52 12.44
CA ASN A 259 11.16 27.98 12.58
C ASN A 259 9.90 28.55 11.90
N PRO A 260 9.54 29.82 12.21
CA PRO A 260 8.54 30.55 11.43
C PRO A 260 8.86 30.53 9.93
N LYS A 261 7.81 30.42 9.11
CA LYS A 261 7.94 30.38 7.65
C LYS A 261 8.45 31.72 7.14
N VAL A 262 9.41 31.68 6.21
CA VAL A 262 9.81 32.84 5.41
C VAL A 262 9.04 32.78 4.10
N SER A 263 8.07 33.68 3.93
CA SER A 263 7.33 33.82 2.68
C SER A 263 8.21 34.45 1.61
N VAL A 264 8.48 33.71 0.54
CA VAL A 264 9.22 34.21 -0.63
C VAL A 264 8.28 34.94 -1.59
N GLY A 265 6.99 34.58 -1.60
CA GLY A 265 5.97 35.20 -2.43
C GLY A 265 5.49 34.32 -3.60
N PRO A 266 4.67 34.86 -4.50
CA PRO A 266 4.10 34.11 -5.61
C PRO A 266 5.17 33.74 -6.66
N SER A 267 5.18 32.47 -7.07
CA SER A 267 6.00 31.93 -8.16
C SER A 267 5.12 31.30 -9.25
N ILE A 268 5.73 30.88 -10.36
CA ILE A 268 5.02 30.22 -11.47
C ILE A 268 4.31 28.91 -11.06
N TRP A 269 4.72 28.28 -9.95
CA TRP A 269 4.16 27.03 -9.46
C TRP A 269 3.17 27.21 -8.30
N GLY A 270 3.04 28.43 -7.77
CA GLY A 270 2.29 28.73 -6.55
C GLY A 270 3.07 29.63 -5.60
N HIS A 271 2.52 29.84 -4.40
CA HIS A 271 3.18 30.64 -3.37
C HIS A 271 4.34 29.85 -2.74
N ARG A 272 5.52 30.46 -2.68
CA ARG A 272 6.75 29.81 -2.22
C ARG A 272 7.00 30.17 -0.76
N ASP A 273 7.07 29.17 0.09
CA ASP A 273 7.46 29.32 1.49
C ASP A 273 8.77 28.57 1.74
N TRP A 274 9.62 29.15 2.57
CA TRP A 274 10.87 28.56 3.01
C TRP A 274 10.85 28.35 4.52
N VAL A 275 11.21 27.15 4.97
CA VAL A 275 11.25 26.82 6.39
C VAL A 275 12.56 26.14 6.75
N THR A 276 13.08 26.42 7.93
CA THR A 276 14.26 25.76 8.50
C THR A 276 13.88 25.03 9.78
N PHE A 277 14.65 24.01 10.16
CA PHE A 277 14.36 23.24 11.36
C PHE A 277 15.16 23.74 12.56
N VAL A 278 14.46 23.86 13.69
CA VAL A 278 15.08 24.14 15.00
C VAL A 278 15.76 22.89 15.53
N GLY A 279 15.24 21.72 15.16
CA GLY A 279 15.71 20.41 15.57
C GLY A 279 14.53 19.48 15.76
N GLY A 280 14.71 18.40 16.51
CA GLY A 280 13.68 17.41 16.68
C GLY A 280 14.22 16.11 17.23
N GLN A 281 13.39 15.09 17.22
CA GLN A 281 13.73 13.76 17.72
C GLN A 281 13.10 12.69 16.84
N TRP A 282 13.75 11.53 16.80
CA TRP A 282 13.25 10.37 16.09
C TRP A 282 13.55 9.10 16.89
N ALA A 283 12.70 8.11 16.73
CA ALA A 283 12.85 6.80 17.34
C ALA A 283 12.27 5.73 16.43
N GLY A 284 13.01 4.64 16.25
CA GLY A 284 12.64 3.56 15.35
C GLY A 284 13.35 2.26 15.67
N ARG A 285 13.14 1.28 14.79
CA ARG A 285 13.65 -0.09 14.96
C ARG A 285 15.16 -0.20 14.84
N TRP A 286 15.77 0.73 14.09
CA TRP A 286 17.21 0.78 13.86
C TRP A 286 17.95 1.79 14.76
N GLY A 287 17.24 2.48 15.66
CA GLY A 287 17.87 3.39 16.61
C GLY A 287 16.98 4.53 17.05
N LYS A 288 17.60 5.51 17.68
CA LYS A 288 16.97 6.77 18.10
C LYS A 288 17.99 7.88 18.04
N GLY A 289 17.51 9.11 18.04
CA GLY A 289 18.41 10.26 18.05
C GLY A 289 17.68 11.58 17.86
N ILE A 290 18.43 12.58 17.40
CA ILE A 290 17.93 13.94 17.20
C ILE A 290 17.96 14.32 15.72
N VAL A 291 17.07 15.25 15.38
CA VAL A 291 17.16 16.00 14.12
C VAL A 291 18.03 17.20 14.40
N LEU A 292 19.10 17.38 13.62
CA LEU A 292 19.99 18.50 13.83
C LEU A 292 19.32 19.83 13.49
N PRO A 293 19.61 20.90 14.25
CA PRO A 293 19.25 22.25 13.86
C PRO A 293 19.81 22.57 12.47
N GLY A 294 19.00 23.22 11.65
CA GLY A 294 19.32 23.47 10.25
C GLY A 294 18.54 22.58 9.30
N GLY A 295 19.06 22.43 8.09
CA GLY A 295 18.27 21.91 6.98
C GLY A 295 17.21 22.91 6.51
N GLN A 296 16.47 22.49 5.49
CA GLN A 296 15.49 23.33 4.82
C GLN A 296 14.29 22.50 4.38
N ASP A 297 13.13 23.14 4.31
CA ASP A 297 11.95 22.68 3.62
C ASP A 297 11.47 23.78 2.68
N SER A 298 11.47 23.46 1.39
CA SER A 298 11.01 24.34 0.34
C SER A 298 9.60 23.96 -0.08
N GLN A 299 8.63 24.80 0.30
CA GLN A 299 7.21 24.53 0.13
C GLN A 299 6.63 25.34 -1.04
N ILE A 300 5.74 24.72 -1.82
CA ILE A 300 4.93 25.37 -2.85
C ILE A 300 3.47 25.18 -2.47
N VAL A 301 2.80 26.26 -2.12
CA VAL A 301 1.38 26.29 -1.78
C VAL A 301 0.58 26.69 -3.03
N THR A 302 -0.31 25.81 -3.48
CA THR A 302 -1.20 26.08 -4.63
C THR A 302 -2.34 27.01 -4.22
N LYS A 303 -3.14 27.48 -5.20
CA LYS A 303 -4.30 28.34 -4.94
C LYS A 303 -5.38 27.65 -4.09
N GLU A 304 -5.44 26.33 -4.18
CA GLU A 304 -6.32 25.41 -3.45
C GLU A 304 -5.76 25.03 -2.07
N SER A 305 -4.64 25.66 -1.66
CA SER A 305 -3.94 25.43 -0.40
C SER A 305 -3.23 24.08 -0.26
N ASN A 306 -3.21 23.26 -1.32
CA ASN A 306 -2.35 22.07 -1.38
C ASN A 306 -0.89 22.51 -1.30
N THR A 307 -0.08 21.78 -0.54
CA THR A 307 1.33 22.14 -0.34
C THR A 307 2.23 21.00 -0.80
N SER A 308 3.04 21.25 -1.83
CA SER A 308 4.18 20.39 -2.16
C SER A 308 5.36 20.80 -1.28
N LEU A 309 6.07 19.83 -0.74
CA LEU A 309 7.20 20.05 0.16
C LEU A 309 8.43 19.27 -0.29
N ARG A 310 9.60 19.88 -0.12
CA ARG A 310 10.89 19.29 -0.42
C ARG A 310 11.86 19.69 0.66
N ALA A 311 12.18 18.75 1.53
CA ALA A 311 13.09 18.98 2.64
C ALA A 311 14.39 18.20 2.53
N SER A 312 15.46 18.80 3.05
CA SER A 312 16.78 18.22 3.21
C SER A 312 17.31 18.58 4.58
N TYR A 313 17.63 17.58 5.39
CA TYR A 313 18.08 17.75 6.78
C TYR A 313 18.98 16.59 7.21
N MET A 314 19.48 16.65 8.44
CA MET A 314 20.41 15.65 8.97
C MET A 314 19.91 15.12 10.32
N LEU A 315 20.07 13.81 10.51
CA LEU A 315 19.86 13.12 11.77
C LEU A 315 21.21 12.82 12.42
N GLN A 316 21.22 12.85 13.74
CA GLN A 316 22.29 12.34 14.58
C GLN A 316 21.76 11.16 15.38
N THR A 317 22.46 10.04 15.38
CA THR A 317 22.11 8.88 16.22
C THR A 317 22.58 9.08 17.66
N ALA A 318 21.93 8.41 18.60
CA ALA A 318 22.26 8.48 20.03
C ALA A 318 23.41 7.55 20.45
N ASP A 319 24.02 6.82 19.50
CA ASP A 319 25.13 5.92 19.76
C ASP A 319 26.45 6.68 19.91
N GLU A 320 27.47 6.02 20.45
CA GLU A 320 28.82 6.56 20.58
C GLU A 320 29.83 5.69 19.80
N PRO A 321 30.54 6.22 18.79
CA PRO A 321 30.38 7.56 18.22
C PRO A 321 29.03 7.71 17.50
N ALA A 322 28.50 8.94 17.46
CA ALA A 322 27.27 9.24 16.75
C ALA A 322 27.45 9.08 15.23
N ALA A 323 26.44 8.54 14.57
CA ALA A 323 26.36 8.51 13.11
C ALA A 323 25.55 9.70 12.59
N TRP A 324 25.91 10.15 11.39
CA TRP A 324 25.24 11.26 10.70
C TRP A 324 24.52 10.73 9.46
N ILE A 325 23.24 11.07 9.34
CA ILE A 325 22.39 10.56 8.25
C ILE A 325 21.70 11.76 7.58
N ILE A 326 21.97 11.98 6.31
CA ILE A 326 21.26 12.97 5.49
C ILE A 326 19.91 12.36 5.12
N VAL A 327 18.85 13.15 5.27
CA VAL A 327 17.48 12.77 4.90
C VAL A 327 16.97 13.75 3.86
N LYS A 328 16.48 13.21 2.76
CA LYS A 328 15.76 13.96 1.73
C LYS A 328 14.32 13.47 1.69
N THR A 329 13.38 14.42 1.75
CA THR A 329 11.95 14.11 1.70
C THR A 329 11.26 14.94 0.64
N ASP A 330 10.43 14.30 -0.18
CA ASP A 330 9.51 14.97 -1.11
C ASP A 330 8.10 14.50 -0.78
N GLY A 331 7.12 15.40 -0.88
CA GLY A 331 5.75 14.99 -0.60
C GLY A 331 4.71 16.06 -0.78
N TRP A 332 3.53 15.72 -0.29
CA TRP A 332 2.33 16.52 -0.45
C TRP A 332 1.49 16.55 0.82
N LEU A 333 1.01 17.74 1.13
CA LEU A 333 -0.12 18.00 2.00
C LEU A 333 -1.32 18.36 1.12
N THR A 334 -2.37 17.54 1.18
CA THR A 334 -3.57 17.67 0.34
C THR A 334 -4.84 17.50 1.14
N GLY A 335 -5.93 18.13 0.70
CA GLY A 335 -7.19 18.15 1.42
C GLY A 335 -8.14 19.21 0.89
N ALA A 336 -9.29 19.37 1.55
CA ALA A 336 -10.20 20.46 1.26
C ALA A 336 -9.56 21.80 1.67
N LYS A 337 -9.77 22.85 0.85
CA LYS A 337 -9.10 24.15 1.04
C LYS A 337 -9.31 24.73 2.44
N ASP A 338 -10.53 24.70 2.95
CA ASP A 338 -10.91 25.21 4.27
C ASP A 338 -10.23 24.45 5.43
N VAL A 339 -10.00 23.15 5.25
CA VAL A 339 -9.21 22.33 6.18
C VAL A 339 -7.74 22.71 6.12
N LEU A 340 -7.18 22.81 4.91
CA LEU A 340 -5.76 23.13 4.72
C LEU A 340 -5.41 24.54 5.19
N ASP A 341 -6.30 25.51 5.03
CA ASP A 341 -6.11 26.86 5.55
C ASP A 341 -5.94 26.85 7.08
N LYS A 342 -6.73 26.03 7.80
CA LYS A 342 -6.58 25.80 9.25
C LYS A 342 -5.29 25.05 9.59
N VAL A 343 -4.92 24.03 8.81
CA VAL A 343 -3.67 23.26 9.01
C VAL A 343 -2.42 24.11 8.78
N ASN A 344 -2.52 25.12 7.91
CA ASN A 344 -1.42 26.03 7.60
C ASN A 344 -1.22 27.14 8.64
N ASP A 345 -2.24 27.42 9.45
CA ASP A 345 -2.21 28.38 10.55
C ASP A 345 -1.73 27.70 11.85
N PRO A 346 -0.54 28.07 12.38
CA PRO A 346 0.00 27.47 13.60
C PRO A 346 -0.89 27.61 14.84
N ALA A 347 -1.77 28.61 14.90
CA ALA A 347 -2.62 28.85 16.07
C ALA A 347 -3.78 27.86 16.17
N VAL A 348 -4.25 27.33 15.03
CA VAL A 348 -5.43 26.44 14.97
C VAL A 348 -5.11 25.05 14.42
N ALA A 349 -3.91 24.82 13.89
CA ALA A 349 -3.49 23.53 13.34
C ALA A 349 -3.76 22.35 14.31
N ASP A 350 -3.53 22.55 15.61
CA ASP A 350 -3.72 21.53 16.66
C ASP A 350 -5.17 21.07 16.83
N THR A 351 -6.13 21.87 16.36
CA THR A 351 -7.56 21.55 16.45
C THR A 351 -8.05 20.70 15.28
N VAL A 352 -7.25 20.56 14.22
CA VAL A 352 -7.64 19.85 13.01
C VAL A 352 -7.29 18.37 13.14
N ASN A 353 -8.31 17.51 13.01
CA ASN A 353 -8.11 16.06 13.00
C ASN A 353 -7.23 15.64 11.80
N PRO A 354 -6.07 14.96 12.01
CA PRO A 354 -5.19 14.52 10.93
C PRO A 354 -5.83 13.62 9.87
N ASN A 355 -6.96 12.97 10.17
CA ASN A 355 -7.68 12.11 9.22
C ASN A 355 -8.51 12.90 8.19
N THR A 356 -8.66 14.21 8.33
CA THR A 356 -9.43 15.06 7.39
C THR A 356 -8.59 15.59 6.23
N TYR A 357 -7.27 15.38 6.28
CA TYR A 357 -6.32 15.74 5.22
C TYR A 357 -5.31 14.61 5.02
N LYS A 358 -4.53 14.69 3.94
CA LYS A 358 -3.48 13.72 3.62
C LYS A 358 -2.14 14.43 3.61
N TYR A 359 -1.33 14.16 4.62
CA TYR A 359 0.08 14.51 4.61
C TYR A 359 0.88 13.23 4.33
N ARG A 360 1.43 13.13 3.11
CA ARG A 360 2.19 11.97 2.64
C ARG A 360 3.53 12.42 2.09
N ILE A 361 4.59 11.73 2.52
CA ILE A 361 5.97 12.02 2.11
C ILE A 361 6.66 10.74 1.66
N ASN A 362 7.62 10.85 0.76
CA ASN A 362 8.65 9.84 0.54
C ASN A 362 9.92 10.27 1.28
N LEU A 363 10.71 9.31 1.74
CA LEU A 363 12.00 9.58 2.35
C LEU A 363 13.08 8.71 1.71
N SER A 364 14.24 9.32 1.52
CA SER A 364 15.50 8.65 1.19
C SER A 364 16.58 9.12 2.17
N MET A 365 17.50 8.22 2.49
CA MET A 365 18.56 8.46 3.46
C MET A 365 19.93 8.19 2.85
N GLU A 366 20.92 8.91 3.34
CA GLU A 366 22.31 8.77 2.93
C GLU A 366 23.23 8.90 4.15
N THR A 367 24.12 7.94 4.36
CA THR A 367 25.11 7.95 5.42
C THR A 367 26.41 7.27 4.99
N GLY A 368 27.53 7.78 5.49
CA GLY A 368 28.85 7.17 5.32
C GLY A 368 29.23 6.22 6.47
N ASP A 369 28.38 6.04 7.48
CA ASP A 369 28.65 5.15 8.61
C ASP A 369 28.29 3.71 8.26
N GLU A 370 29.27 2.79 8.36
CA GLU A 370 29.11 1.39 7.99
C GLU A 370 28.01 0.68 8.80
N ARG A 371 27.77 1.09 10.05
CA ARG A 371 26.71 0.50 10.91
C ARG A 371 25.31 0.75 10.34
N TYR A 372 25.16 1.82 9.56
CA TYR A 372 23.90 2.28 8.99
C TYR A 372 23.88 2.23 7.46
N ALA A 373 24.86 1.58 6.83
CA ALA A 373 24.97 1.52 5.38
C ALA A 373 23.73 0.94 4.68
N PHE A 374 22.97 0.08 5.37
CA PHE A 374 21.71 -0.47 4.86
C PHE A 374 20.64 0.61 4.61
N LEU A 375 20.68 1.76 5.30
CA LEU A 375 19.74 2.87 5.09
C LEU A 375 19.85 3.48 3.69
N ASN A 376 21.04 3.41 3.08
CA ASN A 376 21.30 3.98 1.76
C ASN A 376 20.50 3.29 0.64
N THR A 377 20.04 2.06 0.87
CA THR A 377 19.34 1.23 -0.12
C THR A 377 17.86 1.03 0.18
N LEU A 378 17.33 1.69 1.21
CA LEU A 378 15.94 1.58 1.62
C LEU A 378 15.11 2.77 1.14
N MET A 379 13.79 2.57 1.09
CA MET A 379 12.82 3.61 0.80
C MET A 379 11.71 3.59 1.86
N TRP A 380 11.20 4.78 2.17
CA TRP A 380 10.10 4.93 3.11
C TRP A 380 9.00 5.81 2.55
N ILE A 381 7.77 5.50 2.96
CA ILE A 381 6.60 6.36 2.79
C ILE A 381 6.17 6.83 4.19
N GLY A 382 6.03 8.13 4.36
CA GLY A 382 5.62 8.76 5.60
C GLY A 382 4.15 9.18 5.60
N SER A 383 3.50 9.05 6.75
CA SER A 383 2.20 9.63 7.06
C SER A 383 2.36 10.63 8.19
N GLY A 384 2.05 11.90 7.94
CA GLY A 384 2.28 12.98 8.91
C GLY A 384 1.05 13.73 9.37
N CYS A 385 1.26 14.61 10.34
CA CYS A 385 0.35 15.67 10.73
C CYS A 385 1.17 16.92 11.09
N ARG A 386 0.51 18.08 11.06
CA ARG A 386 1.05 19.32 11.60
C ARG A 386 0.47 19.57 12.99
N ARG A 387 1.30 20.11 13.88
CA ARG A 387 0.95 20.48 15.24
C ARG A 387 1.68 21.77 15.61
N GLY A 388 1.03 22.91 15.49
CA GLY A 388 1.65 24.23 15.70
C GLY A 388 2.86 24.45 14.79
N GLN A 389 4.04 24.60 15.38
CA GLN A 389 5.34 24.67 14.68
C GLN A 389 6.09 23.33 14.68
N GLU A 390 5.39 22.23 14.87
CA GLU A 390 5.92 20.87 14.88
C GLU A 390 5.27 20.05 13.75
N ILE A 391 6.06 19.20 13.10
CA ILE A 391 5.57 18.13 12.23
C ILE A 391 5.85 16.81 12.91
N ILE A 392 4.85 15.95 12.96
CA ILE A 392 5.01 14.57 13.43
C ILE A 392 4.66 13.64 12.28
N PHE A 393 5.50 12.65 12.00
CA PHE A 393 5.18 11.62 11.02
C PHE A 393 5.69 10.24 11.40
N ASP A 394 4.94 9.23 10.94
CA ASP A 394 5.32 7.84 10.95
C ASP A 394 5.87 7.47 9.59
N ALA A 395 7.08 6.90 9.55
CA ALA A 395 7.72 6.40 8.35
C ALA A 395 7.57 4.88 8.27
N PHE A 396 7.05 4.43 7.14
CA PHE A 396 6.84 3.03 6.82
C PHE A 396 7.86 2.61 5.76
N ARG A 397 8.68 1.60 6.08
CA ARG A 397 9.63 1.01 5.13
C ARG A 397 8.86 0.23 4.06
N VAL A 398 9.29 0.38 2.81
CA VAL A 398 8.80 -0.42 1.68
C VAL A 398 9.64 -1.69 1.59
N ASN A 399 9.01 -2.86 1.69
CA ASN A 399 9.64 -4.18 1.60
C ASN A 399 9.29 -4.90 0.29
#